data_AF-A0A975J9T2-F1
#
_entry.id   AF-A0A975J9T2-F1
#
_cell.length_a   1.000
_cell.length_b   1.000
_cell.length_c   1.000
_cell.angle_alpha   90.00
_cell.angle_beta   90.00
_cell.angle_gamma   90.00
#
_symmetry.space_group_name_H-M   'P 1'
#
loop_
_entity.id
_entity.type
_entity.pdbx_description
1 polymer ?
#
loop_
_entity_poly.entity_id
_entity_poly.type
_entity_poly.pdbx_seq_one_letter_code
_entity_poly.pdbx_strand_id
1 'polypeptide(L)' 'MVKRKEGMSIIKDREYLKAENNAYDKLVEHGYTPQGITNDFKKVVVFRIENKHRENEKRGIFYFNNWQEAMEILCG' A
#
# COMPACT_ATOMS: atom_id res chain seq x y z
N MET A 1 -26.09 -10.67 6.70
CA MET A 1 -26.57 -10.26 5.37
C MET A 1 -25.88 -8.95 5.00
N VAL A 2 -24.84 -8.99 4.17
CA VAL A 2 -24.05 -7.79 3.84
C VAL A 2 -24.81 -6.99 2.79
N LYS A 3 -25.27 -5.77 3.15
CA LYS A 3 -25.90 -4.85 2.19
C LYS A 3 -24.88 -4.52 1.10
N ARG A 4 -25.20 -4.83 -0.16
CA ARG A 4 -24.36 -4.46 -1.31
C ARG A 4 -24.28 -2.93 -1.35
N LYS A 5 -23.06 -2.38 -1.35
CA LYS A 5 -22.83 -0.95 -1.55
C LYS A 5 -23.29 -0.59 -2.97
N GLU A 6 -24.37 0.17 -3.08
CA GLU A 6 -24.82 0.76 -4.34
C GLU A 6 -23.77 1.81 -4.75
N GLY A 7 -23.11 1.61 -5.90
CA GLY A 7 -22.17 2.60 -6.45
C GLY A 7 -21.01 2.05 -7.28
N MET A 8 -20.61 0.79 -7.11
CA MET A 8 -19.65 0.12 -8.00
C MET A 8 -20.15 -1.26 -8.38
N SER A 9 -20.04 -1.62 -9.66
CA SER A 9 -20.23 -3.01 -10.09
C SER A 9 -19.26 -3.89 -9.31
N ILE A 10 -19.74 -4.99 -8.73
CA ILE A 10 -18.94 -5.97 -7.96
C ILE A 10 -17.67 -6.39 -8.72
N ILE A 11 -17.73 -6.40 -10.05
CA ILE A 11 -16.60 -6.70 -10.94
C ILE A 11 -15.49 -5.65 -10.80
N LYS A 12 -15.84 -4.36 -10.83
CA LYS A 12 -14.88 -3.25 -10.71
C LYS A 12 -14.23 -3.21 -9.33
N ASP A 13 -14.99 -3.53 -8.28
CA ASP A 13 -14.47 -3.62 -6.91
C ASP A 13 -13.45 -4.77 -6.78
N ARG A 14 -13.75 -5.93 -7.40
CA ARG A 14 -12.83 -7.06 -7.44
C ARG A 14 -11.55 -6.76 -8.22
N GLU A 15 -11.65 -6.07 -9.35
CA GLU A 15 -10.50 -5.63 -10.14
C GLU A 15 -9.62 -4.66 -9.36
N TYR A 16 -10.24 -3.68 -8.70
CA TYR A 16 -9.54 -2.73 -7.83
C TYR A 16 -8.77 -3.43 -6.71
N LEU A 17 -9.40 -4.36 -5.98
CA LEU A 17 -8.74 -5.13 -4.93
C LEU A 17 -7.58 -5.97 -5.46
N LYS A 18 -7.73 -6.54 -6.66
CA LYS A 18 -6.64 -7.30 -7.30
C LYS A 18 -5.45 -6.39 -7.65
N ALA A 19 -5.71 -5.17 -8.12
CA ALA A 19 -4.67 -4.19 -8.41
C ALA A 19 -3.94 -3.73 -7.15
N GLU A 20 -4.68 -3.44 -6.06
CA GLU A 20 -4.09 -3.09 -4.76
C GLU A 20 -3.20 -4.20 -4.20
N ASN A 21 -3.63 -5.47 -4.28
CA ASN A 21 -2.83 -6.59 -3.81
C ASN A 21 -1.54 -6.76 -4.63
N ASN A 22 -1.62 -6.62 -5.96
CA ASN A 22 -0.44 -6.70 -6.82
C ASN A 22 0.55 -5.55 -6.52
N ALA A 23 0.04 -4.34 -6.30
CA ALA A 23 0.87 -3.21 -5.93
C ALA A 23 1.55 -3.41 -4.57
N TYR A 24 0.82 -3.97 -3.60
CA TYR A 24 1.37 -4.37 -2.30
C TYR A 24 2.54 -5.37 -2.47
N ASP A 25 2.33 -6.44 -3.23
CA ASP A 25 3.34 -7.48 -3.44
C ASP A 25 4.59 -6.90 -4.11
N LYS A 26 4.43 -6.05 -5.12
CA LYS A 26 5.54 -5.37 -5.79
C LYS A 26 6.33 -4.44 -4.89
N LEU A 27 5.67 -3.70 -3.99
CA LEU A 27 6.36 -2.87 -2.99
C LEU A 27 7.26 -3.72 -2.10
N VAL A 28 6.74 -4.86 -1.64
CA VAL A 28 7.51 -5.82 -0.82
C VAL A 28 8.70 -6.38 -1.60
N GLU A 29 8.51 -6.77 -2.87
CA GLU A 29 9.58 -7.24 -3.75
C GLU A 29 10.70 -6.19 -3.92
N HIS A 30 10.36 -4.89 -3.91
CA HIS A 30 11.31 -3.78 -4.01
C HIS A 30 11.95 -3.40 -2.66
N GLY A 31 11.69 -4.16 -1.60
CA GLY A 31 12.28 -3.94 -0.27
C GLY A 31 11.56 -2.86 0.55
N TYR A 32 10.37 -2.44 0.14
CA TYR A 32 9.49 -1.62 0.96
C TYR A 32 8.64 -2.49 1.89
N THR A 33 8.11 -1.89 2.95
CA THR A 33 7.24 -2.57 3.91
C THR A 33 5.94 -1.80 4.06
N PRO A 34 4.86 -2.24 3.39
CA PRO A 34 3.55 -1.62 3.58
C PRO A 34 2.99 -2.01 4.97
N GLN A 35 2.54 -1.03 5.75
CA GLN A 35 2.18 -1.22 7.16
C GLN A 35 0.68 -1.18 7.43
N GLY A 36 -0.08 -0.54 6.53
CA GLY A 36 -1.52 -0.35 6.70
C GLY A 36 -1.96 1.05 6.32
N ILE A 37 -3.03 1.53 6.95
CA ILE A 37 -3.68 2.81 6.68
C ILE A 37 -3.57 3.73 7.90
N THR A 38 -3.53 5.04 7.68
CA THR A 38 -3.56 6.06 8.73
C THR A 38 -4.85 5.96 9.55
N ASN A 39 -4.84 6.47 10.79
CA ASN A 39 -5.99 6.42 11.71
C ASN A 39 -7.25 7.10 11.16
N ASP A 40 -7.10 8.05 10.23
CA ASP A 40 -8.20 8.71 9.53
C ASP A 40 -8.67 7.96 8.28
N PHE A 41 -8.10 6.78 8.00
CA PHE A 41 -8.39 5.92 6.85
C PHE A 41 -8.22 6.61 5.49
N LYS A 42 -7.36 7.64 5.40
CA LYS A 42 -7.16 8.40 4.15
C LYS A 42 -5.92 7.99 3.38
N LYS A 43 -4.88 7.52 4.06
CA LYS A 43 -3.59 7.26 3.43
C LYS A 43 -3.02 5.94 3.83
N VAL A 44 -2.40 5.28 2.88
CA VAL A 44 -1.64 4.06 3.10
C VAL A 44 -0.20 4.42 3.48
N VAL A 45 0.40 3.64 4.37
CA VAL A 45 1.72 3.90 4.95
C VAL A 45 2.73 2.88 4.47
N VAL A 46 3.81 3.33 3.82
CA VAL A 46 4.92 2.49 3.36
C VAL A 46 6.19 2.87 4.11
N PHE A 47 6.91 1.88 4.63
CA PHE A 47 8.24 2.08 5.19
C PHE A 47 9.33 1.59 4.24
N ARG A 48 10.51 2.21 4.33
CA ARG A 48 11.76 1.65 3.82
C ARG A 48 12.77 1.63 4.95
N ILE A 49 13.28 0.46 5.27
CA ILE A 49 14.33 0.32 6.28
C ILE A 49 15.67 0.27 5.55
N GLU A 50 16.49 1.30 5.73
CA GLU A 50 17.87 1.30 5.30
C GLU A 50 18.76 0.72 6.40
N ASN A 51 19.72 -0.13 6.03
CA ASN A 51 20.70 -0.70 6.96
C ASN A 51 20.05 -1.46 8.14
N LYS A 52 19.09 -2.33 7.82
CA LYS A 52 18.41 -3.17 8.81
C LYS A 52 19.42 -3.89 9.71
N HIS A 53 19.20 -3.86 11.02
CA HIS A 53 20.08 -4.47 12.04
C HIS A 53 21.47 -3.81 12.21
N ARG A 54 21.62 -2.53 11.86
CA ARG A 54 22.82 -1.74 12.17
C ARG A 54 22.49 -0.60 13.14
N GLU A 55 23.50 -0.08 13.86
CA GLU A 55 23.34 1.05 14.80
C GLU A 55 22.76 2.31 14.14
N ASN A 56 22.92 2.46 12.83
CA ASN A 56 22.41 3.59 12.05
C ASN A 56 21.21 3.22 11.16
N GLU A 57 20.36 2.29 11.61
CA GLU A 57 19.10 1.96 10.91
C GLU A 57 18.28 3.24 10.69
N LYS A 58 18.00 3.55 9.41
CA LYS A 58 17.14 4.67 9.03
C LYS A 58 15.82 4.14 8.50
N ARG A 59 14.73 4.76 8.92
CA ARG A 59 13.39 4.43 8.44
C ARG A 59 12.85 5.60 7.63
N GLY A 60 12.70 5.40 6.32
CA GLY A 60 11.89 6.27 5.48
C GLY A 60 10.43 5.92 5.69
N ILE A 61 9.59 6.93 5.92
CA ILE A 61 8.14 6.77 6.05
C ILE A 61 7.48 7.57 4.94
N PHE A 62 6.62 6.91 4.16
CA PHE A 62 5.93 7.48 3.01
C PHE A 62 4.42 7.29 3.14
N TYR A 63 3.65 8.27 2.67
CA TYR A 63 2.19 8.28 2.76
C TYR A 63 1.59 8.53 1.39
N PHE A 64 0.73 7.61 0.94
CA PHE A 64 0.07 7.67 -0.37
C PHE A 64 -1.45 7.48 -0.21
N ASN A 65 -2.24 7.73 -1.24
CA ASN A 65 -3.68 7.52 -1.17
C ASN A 65 -4.06 6.03 -1.27
N ASN A 66 -3.27 5.24 -2.02
CA ASN A 66 -3.46 3.80 -2.19
C ASN A 66 -2.13 3.11 -2.55
N TRP A 67 -2.11 1.77 -2.57
CA TRP A 67 -0.87 1.02 -2.84
C TRP A 67 -0.44 1.13 -4.30
N GLN A 68 -1.38 1.31 -5.24
CA GLN A 68 -1.06 1.54 -6.65
C GLN A 68 -0.21 2.80 -6.86
N GLU A 69 -0.59 3.93 -6.26
CA GLU A 69 0.16 5.18 -6.28
C GLU A 69 1.54 5.01 -5.63
N ALA A 70 1.59 4.32 -4.48
CA ALA A 70 2.84 4.06 -3.79
C ALA A 70 3.81 3.26 -4.67
N MET A 71 3.34 2.20 -5.33
CA MET A 71 4.13 1.40 -6.26
C MET A 71 4.62 2.25 -7.44
N GLU A 72 3.76 3.06 -8.04
CA GLU A 72 4.14 3.91 -9.19
C GLU A 72 5.25 4.91 -8.83
N ILE A 73 5.17 5.54 -7.65
CA ILE A 73 6.16 6.54 -7.23
C ILE A 73 7.45 5.91 -6.69
N LEU A 74 7.35 4.77 -5.99
CA LEU A 74 8.50 4.18 -5.29
C LEU A 74 9.22 3.09 -6.09
N CYS A 75 8.56 2.46 -7.05
CA CYS A 75 9.08 1.37 -7.86
C CYS A 75 9.05 1.66 -9.38
N GLY A 76 8.46 2.79 -9.80
CA GLY A 76 8.45 3.25 -11.19
C GLY A 76 9.78 3.82 -11.65
#